data_AF-A0A7V3UNX3-F1
#
_entry.id   AF-A0A7V3UNX3-F1
#
_cell.length_a   1.000
_cell.length_b   1.000
_cell.length_c   1.000
_cell.angle_alpha   90.00
_cell.angle_beta   90.00
_cell.angle_gamma   90.00
#
_symmetry.space_group_name_H-M   'P 1'
#
loop_
_entity.id
_entity.type
_entity.pdbx_description
1 polymer ?
#
loop_
_entity_poly.entity_id
_entity_poly.type
_entity_poly.pdbx_seq_one_letter_code
_entity_poly.pdbx_strand_id
1 'polypeptide(L)'
;MRTFDEEGRTVEDAINKALAKYRVDRKEIDIQVLDEGSKGFLGLIGSKPARVRITVKELAEKLERKETSISGKGELDGQVIKVKEMLDGLLNKMGLNATIDMRTKDDEIIFDIKSEDDKLLIGKKGKTLDALQYLVNLMVHRHL
;
A
#
# COMPACT_ATOMS: atom_id res chain seq x y z
N MET A 1 9.17 2.63 0.88
CA MET A 1 8.98 3.94 1.55
C MET A 1 8.98 5.02 0.49
N ARG A 2 7.85 5.71 0.34
CA ARG A 2 7.75 6.88 -0.56
C ARG A 2 7.74 8.14 0.27
N THR A 3 8.51 9.14 -0.15
CA THR A 3 8.65 10.39 0.58
C THR A 3 8.22 11.56 -0.30
N PHE A 4 7.44 12.47 0.26
CA PHE A 4 6.89 13.64 -0.42
C PHE A 4 7.01 14.86 0.49
N ASP A 5 7.22 16.04 -0.12
CA ASP A 5 7.21 17.31 0.61
C ASP A 5 5.88 18.02 0.32
N GLU A 6 5.20 18.49 1.36
CA GLU A 6 3.92 19.17 1.28
C GLU A 6 3.94 20.50 2.05
N GLU A 7 3.20 21.48 1.52
CA GLU A 7 3.18 22.84 2.04
C GLU A 7 1.78 23.26 2.51
N GLY A 8 1.75 24.00 3.61
CA GLY A 8 0.52 24.45 4.24
C GLY A 8 0.64 25.82 4.89
N ARG A 9 -0.51 26.42 5.21
CA ARG A 9 -0.55 27.67 5.99
C ARG A 9 0.01 27.46 7.41
N THR A 10 -0.09 26.24 7.91
CA THR A 10 0.47 25.74 9.17
C THR A 10 0.96 24.32 8.95
N VAL A 11 1.76 23.81 9.89
CA VAL A 11 2.20 22.40 9.90
C VAL A 11 1.00 21.45 9.80
N GLU A 12 -0.06 21.68 10.57
CA GLU A 12 -1.29 20.87 10.52
C GLU A 12 -2.03 20.97 9.19
N ASP A 13 -2.07 22.15 8.55
CA ASP A 13 -2.68 22.29 7.22
C ASP A 13 -1.91 21.46 6.18
N ALA A 14 -0.57 21.47 6.25
CA ALA A 14 0.28 20.69 5.36
C ALA A 14 0.10 19.18 5.56
N ILE A 15 -0.01 18.74 6.82
CA ILE A 15 -0.29 17.34 7.17
C ILE A 15 -1.66 16.92 6.62
N ASN A 16 -2.73 17.68 6.91
CA ASN A 16 -4.09 17.32 6.48
C ASN A 16 -4.23 17.28 4.94
N LYS A 17 -3.58 18.21 4.23
CA LYS A 17 -3.51 18.18 2.76
C LYS A 17 -2.88 16.89 2.24
N ALA A 18 -1.79 16.46 2.85
CA ALA A 18 -1.13 15.24 2.45
C ALA A 18 -1.97 14.00 2.73
N LEU A 19 -2.59 13.89 3.91
CA LEU A 19 -3.48 12.79 4.25
C LEU A 19 -4.62 12.66 3.22
N ALA A 20 -5.25 13.78 2.86
CA ALA A 20 -6.31 13.81 1.85
C ALA A 20 -5.81 13.48 0.44
N LYS A 21 -4.67 14.05 0.04
CA LYS A 21 -4.08 13.88 -1.30
C LYS A 21 -3.61 12.46 -1.57
N TYR A 22 -2.99 11.84 -0.56
CA TYR A 22 -2.42 10.50 -0.68
C TYR A 22 -3.33 9.39 -0.16
N ARG A 23 -4.50 9.74 0.41
CA ARG A 23 -5.51 8.81 0.95
C ARG A 23 -4.92 7.83 1.98
N VAL A 24 -4.13 8.37 2.90
CA VAL A 24 -3.46 7.61 3.96
C VAL A 24 -3.87 8.14 5.33
N ASP A 25 -3.88 7.28 6.35
CA ASP A 25 -4.12 7.69 7.72
C ASP A 25 -2.86 8.30 8.36
N ARG A 26 -3.02 9.20 9.35
CA ARG A 26 -1.90 9.82 10.10
C ARG A 26 -0.98 8.80 10.76
N LYS A 27 -1.49 7.62 11.10
CA LYS A 27 -0.74 6.50 11.69
C LYS A 27 0.14 5.75 10.67
N GLU A 28 -0.13 5.92 9.37
CA GLU A 28 0.54 5.22 8.27
C GLU A 28 1.65 6.10 7.63
N ILE A 29 1.98 7.22 8.28
CA ILE A 29 3.00 8.16 7.81
C ILE A 29 3.94 8.59 8.94
N ASP A 30 5.22 8.77 8.61
CA ASP A 30 6.13 9.58 9.41
C ASP A 30 6.13 11.01 8.89
N ILE A 31 6.08 11.95 9.82
CA ILE A 31 6.04 13.38 9.51
C ILE A 31 7.31 14.01 10.06
N GLN A 32 8.08 14.65 9.18
CA GLN A 32 9.21 15.48 9.54
C GLN A 32 8.89 16.93 9.18
N VAL A 33 8.88 17.82 10.17
CA VAL A 33 8.70 19.25 9.92
C VAL A 33 10.02 19.80 9.38
N LEU A 34 10.00 20.27 8.13
CA LEU A 34 11.17 20.90 7.51
C LEU A 34 11.21 22.40 7.82
N ASP A 35 10.04 23.02 7.92
CA ASP A 35 9.87 24.44 8.23
C ASP A 35 8.50 24.64 8.91
N GLU A 36 8.47 25.25 10.09
CA GLU A 36 7.21 25.54 10.78
C GLU A 36 6.41 26.66 10.10
N GLY A 37 7.03 27.38 9.17
CA GLY A 37 6.49 28.61 8.62
C GLY A 37 6.50 29.73 9.66
N SER A 38 6.01 30.90 9.28
CA SER A 38 5.88 32.03 10.19
C SER A 38 4.56 32.73 9.97
N LYS A 39 3.89 33.09 11.08
CA LYS A 39 2.72 33.95 11.04
C LYS A 39 3.21 35.39 11.02
N GLY A 40 3.01 36.07 9.90
CA GLY A 40 3.27 37.51 9.79
C GLY A 40 2.42 38.32 10.78
N PHE A 41 2.83 39.55 11.08
CA PHE A 41 2.13 40.45 12.00
C PHE A 41 0.68 40.65 11.50
N LEU A 42 -0.31 40.32 12.34
CA LEU A 42 -1.74 40.34 12.03
C LEU A 42 -2.23 39.41 10.91
N GLY A 43 -1.45 38.40 10.49
CA GLY A 43 -1.90 37.40 9.50
C GLY A 43 -2.10 37.92 8.07
N LEU A 44 -1.67 39.16 7.79
CA LEU A 44 -1.91 39.85 6.52
C LEU A 44 -0.65 40.05 5.68
N ILE A 45 0.55 40.13 6.28
CA ILE A 45 1.80 40.44 5.56
C ILE A 45 2.98 39.63 6.11
N GLY A 46 3.70 38.94 5.22
CA GLY A 46 4.95 38.25 5.53
C GLY A 46 4.84 36.81 6.05
N SER A 47 3.72 36.11 5.80
CA SER A 47 3.59 34.72 6.21
C SER A 47 4.43 33.79 5.33
N LYS A 48 5.28 32.99 5.96
CA LYS A 48 6.01 31.90 5.31
C LYS A 48 5.19 30.61 5.45
N PRO A 49 4.95 29.84 4.38
CA PRO A 49 4.25 28.56 4.48
C PRO A 49 5.07 27.57 5.30
N ALA A 50 4.38 26.72 6.04
CA ALA A 50 4.95 25.56 6.70
C ALA A 50 5.23 24.47 5.65
N ARG A 51 6.33 23.74 5.82
CA ARG A 51 6.74 22.65 4.95
C ARG A 51 6.97 21.39 5.77
N VAL A 52 6.35 20.29 5.36
CA VAL A 52 6.49 18.98 6.00
C VAL A 52 6.94 17.96 4.97
N ARG A 53 7.83 17.06 5.39
CA ARG A 53 8.22 15.87 4.66
C ARG A 53 7.47 14.68 5.22
N ILE A 54 6.78 13.98 4.36
CA ILE A 54 5.92 12.86 4.72
C ILE A 54 6.47 11.61 4.09
N THR A 55 6.77 10.63 4.93
CA THR A 55 7.18 9.30 4.50
C THR A 55 6.03 8.35 4.77
N VAL A 56 5.45 7.79 3.71
CA VAL A 56 4.40 6.78 3.86
C VAL A 56 5.07 5.47 4.28
N LYS A 57 4.68 4.98 5.46
CA LYS A 57 4.97 3.61 5.91
C LYS A 57 4.07 2.70 5.10
N GLU A 58 4.53 2.35 3.91
CA GLU A 58 3.86 1.37 3.04
C GLU A 58 3.71 0.06 3.82
N LEU A 59 2.50 -0.22 4.33
CA LEU A 59 1.86 -1.55 4.39
C LEU A 59 2.53 -2.66 5.26
N ALA A 60 3.79 -2.51 5.65
CA ALA A 60 4.61 -3.53 6.34
C ALA A 60 4.05 -3.89 7.72
N GLU A 61 3.59 -2.90 8.50
CA GLU A 61 3.06 -3.17 9.84
C GLU A 61 1.67 -3.85 9.84
N LYS A 62 0.95 -3.85 8.70
CA LYS A 62 -0.30 -4.63 8.53
C LYS A 62 -0.01 -6.07 8.09
N LEU A 63 1.10 -6.29 7.39
CA LEU A 63 1.58 -7.61 7.00
C LEU A 63 2.22 -8.33 8.19
N GLU A 64 3.06 -7.66 8.97
CA GLU A 64 3.72 -8.25 10.15
C GLU A 64 2.73 -8.78 11.20
N ARG A 65 1.61 -8.08 11.43
CA ARG A 65 0.53 -8.55 12.33
C ARG A 65 -0.26 -9.75 11.79
N LYS A 66 -0.21 -10.00 10.48
CA LYS A 66 -0.84 -11.15 9.82
C LYS A 66 0.14 -12.33 9.68
N GLU A 67 1.44 -12.03 9.54
CA GLU A 67 2.56 -12.97 9.42
C GLU A 67 2.86 -13.73 10.72
N THR A 68 2.61 -13.15 11.90
CA THR A 68 2.78 -13.87 13.19
C THR A 68 1.88 -15.12 13.32
N SER A 69 0.87 -15.29 12.48
CA SER A 69 0.05 -16.51 12.43
C SER A 69 0.65 -17.63 11.56
N ILE A 70 1.72 -17.38 10.81
CA ILE A 70 2.31 -18.35 9.89
C ILE A 70 3.58 -18.92 10.55
N SER A 71 3.36 -19.94 11.38
CA SER A 71 4.45 -20.76 11.91
C SER A 71 4.95 -21.72 10.82
N GLY A 72 6.08 -21.43 10.17
CA GLY A 72 6.94 -22.47 9.58
C GLY A 72 7.67 -22.19 8.25
N LYS A 73 8.99 -21.97 8.37
CA LYS A 73 10.10 -22.28 7.44
C LYS A 73 10.24 -21.54 6.08
N GLY A 74 11.19 -20.60 6.08
CA GLY A 74 12.28 -20.51 5.08
C GLY A 74 12.14 -19.43 4.01
N GLU A 75 13.23 -19.15 3.28
CA GLU A 75 13.41 -18.10 2.23
C GLU A 75 12.27 -17.99 1.18
N LEU A 76 11.44 -19.03 1.05
CA LEU A 76 10.17 -19.01 0.33
C LEU A 76 9.25 -17.87 0.80
N ASP A 77 9.25 -17.53 2.10
CA ASP A 77 8.40 -16.49 2.67
C ASP A 77 8.66 -15.12 2.03
N GLY A 78 9.92 -14.75 1.79
CA GLY A 78 10.27 -13.44 1.22
C GLY A 78 9.84 -13.26 -0.24
N GLN A 79 9.97 -14.31 -1.06
CA GLN A 79 9.53 -14.27 -2.45
C GLN A 79 8.01 -14.26 -2.56
N VAL A 80 7.36 -15.04 -1.71
CA VAL A 80 5.92 -15.23 -1.68
C VAL A 80 5.21 -13.95 -1.19
N ILE A 81 5.79 -13.22 -0.23
CA ILE A 81 5.35 -11.87 0.16
C ILE A 81 5.37 -10.92 -1.03
N LYS A 82 6.46 -10.92 -1.82
CA LYS A 82 6.58 -10.06 -3.01
C LYS A 82 5.53 -10.39 -4.08
N VAL A 83 5.20 -11.66 -4.26
CA VAL A 83 4.12 -12.08 -5.18
C VAL A 83 2.78 -11.53 -4.71
N LYS A 84 2.49 -11.58 -3.41
CA LYS A 84 1.28 -10.98 -2.84
C LYS A 84 1.20 -9.47 -3.09
N GLU A 85 2.30 -8.73 -2.91
CA GLU A 85 2.36 -7.30 -3.19
C GLU A 85 2.13 -6.96 -4.68
N MET A 86 2.72 -7.73 -5.59
CA MET A 86 2.51 -7.55 -7.03
C MET A 86 1.07 -7.85 -7.44
N LEU A 87 0.48 -8.92 -6.90
CA LEU A 87 -0.91 -9.28 -7.15
C LEU A 87 -1.86 -8.20 -6.62
N ASP A 88 -1.62 -7.70 -5.40
CA ASP A 88 -2.39 -6.59 -4.83
C ASP A 88 -2.32 -5.33 -5.71
N GLY A 89 -1.11 -4.95 -6.14
CA GLY A 89 -0.91 -3.83 -7.06
C GLY A 89 -1.59 -4.01 -8.41
N LEU A 90 -1.64 -5.23 -8.94
CA LEU A 90 -2.33 -5.56 -10.17
C LEU A 90 -3.84 -5.39 -10.03
N LEU A 91 -4.45 -5.97 -8.99
CA LEU A 91 -5.89 -5.86 -8.74
C LEU A 91 -6.31 -4.41 -8.51
N ASN A 92 -5.52 -3.64 -7.76
CA ASN A 92 -5.75 -2.21 -7.57
C ASN A 92 -5.70 -1.42 -8.89
N LYS A 93 -4.75 -1.74 -9.81
CA LYS A 93 -4.69 -1.14 -11.14
C LYS A 93 -5.86 -1.54 -12.04
N MET A 94 -6.46 -2.70 -11.81
CA MET A 94 -7.70 -3.12 -12.46
C MET A 94 -8.95 -2.41 -11.88
N GLY A 95 -8.78 -1.59 -10.85
CA GLY A 95 -9.87 -0.88 -10.17
C GLY A 95 -10.66 -1.77 -9.20
N LEU A 96 -10.10 -2.91 -8.82
CA LEU A 96 -10.76 -3.87 -7.93
C LEU A 96 -10.30 -3.67 -6.49
N ASN A 97 -11.26 -3.40 -5.61
CA ASN A 97 -11.01 -3.42 -4.17
C ASN A 97 -11.06 -4.88 -3.70
N ALA A 98 -9.89 -5.46 -3.40
CA ALA A 98 -9.77 -6.87 -3.06
C ALA A 98 -8.87 -7.08 -1.83
N THR A 99 -9.25 -8.02 -0.97
CA THR A 99 -8.40 -8.54 0.11
C THR A 99 -7.80 -9.86 -0.32
N ILE A 100 -6.49 -10.01 -0.13
CA ILE A 100 -5.75 -11.23 -0.46
C ILE A 100 -5.26 -11.88 0.84
N ASP A 101 -5.74 -13.09 1.11
CA ASP A 101 -5.17 -14.01 2.10
C ASP A 101 -4.28 -15.04 1.37
N MET A 102 -3.23 -15.52 2.04
CA MET A 102 -2.24 -16.39 1.43
C MET A 102 -1.91 -17.53 2.37
N ARG A 103 -1.85 -18.74 1.81
CA ARG A 103 -1.60 -19.98 2.56
C ARG A 103 -0.70 -20.90 1.74
N THR A 104 0.22 -21.58 2.41
CA THR A 104 1.05 -22.62 1.80
C THR A 104 0.55 -23.98 2.27
N LYS A 105 0.34 -24.91 1.34
CA LYS A 105 -0.08 -26.27 1.64
C LYS A 105 0.50 -27.23 0.61
N ASP A 106 1.17 -28.30 1.04
CA ASP A 106 1.67 -29.38 0.16
C ASP A 106 2.45 -28.85 -1.08
N ASP A 107 3.36 -27.91 -0.87
CA ASP A 107 4.14 -27.21 -1.91
C ASP A 107 3.33 -26.32 -2.88
N GLU A 108 2.03 -26.14 -2.63
CA GLU A 108 1.18 -25.20 -3.35
C GLU A 108 1.04 -23.87 -2.58
N ILE A 109 1.09 -22.76 -3.32
CA ILE A 109 0.76 -21.43 -2.80
C ILE A 109 -0.68 -21.12 -3.20
N ILE A 110 -1.53 -20.92 -2.20
CA ILE A 110 -2.95 -20.62 -2.37
C ILE A 110 -3.18 -19.15 -2.02
N PHE A 111 -3.69 -18.40 -3.00
CA PHE A 111 -4.15 -17.02 -2.82
C PHE A 111 -5.68 -16.98 -2.77
N ASP A 112 -6.23 -16.66 -1.60
CA ASP A 112 -7.66 -16.42 -1.43
C ASP A 112 -7.96 -14.93 -1.66
N ILE A 113 -8.66 -14.63 -2.75
CA ILE A 113 -9.01 -13.25 -3.14
C ILE A 113 -10.48 -13.00 -2.85
N LYS A 114 -10.77 -12.01 -2.01
CA LYS A 114 -12.13 -11.54 -1.71
C LYS A 114 -12.30 -10.15 -2.27
N SER A 115 -13.32 -9.94 -3.10
CA SER A 115 -13.64 -8.63 -3.67
C SER A 115 -15.14 -8.41 -3.68
N GLU A 116 -15.56 -7.15 -3.62
CA GLU A 116 -16.95 -6.75 -3.84
C GLU A 116 -17.40 -7.02 -5.29
N ASP A 117 -16.45 -7.03 -6.23
CA ASP A 117 -16.67 -7.24 -7.67
C ASP A 117 -16.11 -8.60 -8.16
N ASP A 118 -16.50 -9.69 -7.51
CA ASP A 118 -16.08 -11.07 -7.81
C ASP A 118 -16.28 -11.47 -9.29
N LYS A 119 -17.34 -10.97 -9.94
CA LYS A 119 -17.63 -11.22 -11.36
C LYS A 119 -16.54 -10.72 -12.31
N LEU A 120 -15.87 -9.62 -11.97
CA LEU A 120 -14.77 -9.08 -12.79
C LEU A 120 -13.51 -9.94 -12.64
N LEU A 121 -13.23 -10.42 -11.42
CA LEU A 121 -12.13 -11.33 -11.13
C LEU A 121 -12.28 -12.68 -11.84
N ILE A 122 -13.49 -13.25 -11.81
CA ILE A 122 -13.78 -14.50 -12.53
C ILE A 122 -13.74 -14.24 -14.04
N GLY A 123 -14.38 -13.16 -14.47
CA GLY A 123 -14.48 -12.79 -15.88
C GLY A 123 -15.37 -13.74 -16.69
N LYS A 124 -15.56 -13.41 -17.96
CA LYS A 124 -16.43 -14.19 -18.85
C LYS A 124 -15.86 -15.59 -19.07
N LYS A 125 -16.60 -16.62 -18.62
CA LYS A 125 -16.20 -18.03 -18.69
C LYS A 125 -14.87 -18.32 -17.95
N GLY A 126 -14.55 -17.59 -16.88
CA GLY A 126 -13.33 -17.83 -16.09
C GLY A 126 -12.04 -17.24 -16.67
N LYS A 127 -12.10 -16.59 -17.84
CA LYS A 127 -10.90 -16.14 -18.55
C LYS A 127 -10.02 -15.16 -17.77
N THR A 128 -10.61 -14.31 -16.93
CA THR A 128 -9.83 -13.35 -16.12
C THR A 128 -9.10 -14.08 -15.00
N LEU A 129 -9.78 -15.04 -14.35
CA LEU A 129 -9.19 -15.89 -13.33
C LEU A 129 -8.02 -16.69 -13.89
N ASP A 130 -8.20 -17.32 -15.06
CA ASP A 130 -7.14 -18.09 -15.73
C ASP A 130 -5.92 -17.22 -16.05
N ALA A 131 -6.16 -16.00 -16.55
CA ALA A 131 -5.08 -15.05 -16.87
C ALA A 131 -4.35 -14.58 -15.60
N LEU A 132 -5.07 -14.31 -14.52
CA LEU A 132 -4.48 -13.94 -13.23
C LEU A 132 -3.64 -15.09 -12.68
N GLN A 133 -4.15 -16.31 -12.68
CA GLN A 133 -3.42 -17.50 -12.24
C GLN A 133 -2.14 -17.70 -13.05
N TYR A 134 -2.22 -17.55 -14.38
CA TYR A 134 -1.04 -17.62 -15.24
C TYR A 134 0.02 -16.57 -14.87
N LEU A 135 -0.39 -15.32 -14.66
CA LEU A 135 0.51 -14.23 -14.27
C LEU A 135 1.16 -14.49 -12.90
N VAL A 136 0.38 -14.94 -11.92
CA VAL A 136 0.89 -15.28 -10.58
C VAL A 136 1.91 -16.42 -10.67
N ASN A 137 1.63 -17.46 -11.45
CA ASN A 137 2.59 -18.55 -11.68
C ASN A 137 3.89 -18.02 -12.30
N LEU A 138 3.82 -17.12 -13.29
CA LEU A 138 5.01 -16.50 -13.86
C LEU A 138 5.79 -15.66 -12.82
N MET A 139 5.09 -14.94 -11.94
CA MET A 139 5.71 -14.14 -10.88
C MET A 139 6.48 -15.00 -9.87
N VAL A 140 5.93 -16.17 -9.52
CA VAL A 140 6.58 -17.14 -8.63
C VAL A 140 7.83 -17.73 -9.29
N HIS A 141 7.72 -18.23 -10.53
CA HIS A 141 8.84 -18.86 -11.24
C HIS A 141 9.96 -17.89 -11.66
N ARG A 142 9.68 -16.59 -11.74
CA ARG A 142 10.69 -15.57 -12.10
C ARG A 142 11.49 -15.08 -10.90
N HIS A 143 11.11 -15.48 -9.69
CA HIS A 143 11.79 -15.12 -8.45
C HIS A 143 12.38 -16.32 -7.69
N LEU A 144 11.98 -17.56 -8.00
CA LEU A 144 12.65 -18.81 -7.63
C LEU A 144 13.87 -19.07 -8.52
#